data_AF-A0A1U9KGU2-F1
#
_entry.id   AF-A0A1U9KGU2-F1
#
_cell.length_a   1.000
_cell.length_b   1.000
_cell.length_c   1.000
_cell.angle_alpha   90.00
_cell.angle_beta   90.00
_cell.angle_gamma   90.00
#
_symmetry.space_group_name_H-M   'P 1'
#
loop_
_entity.id
_entity.type
_entity.pdbx_description
1 polymer ?
#
loop_
_entity_poly.entity_id
_entity_poly.type
_entity_poly.pdbx_seq_one_letter_code
_entity_poly.pdbx_strand_id
1 'polypeptide(L)'
;MSYGIKRYNQNSATQMTSRQIEIMAFGQTILLLKNAKNQKDRIHALTMNQKLWSSILLETSVEDNGIPDIVRKDLLNLAIWSTRYSIRAMLHNFSLKPLIDINQDMLDGLRQNIENKKSSSEINNFKLSVA
;
A
#
# COMPACT_ATOMS: atom_id res chain seq x y z
N MET A 1 -20.35 18.05 -5.30
CA MET A 1 -20.20 17.56 -3.92
C MET A 1 -18.71 17.45 -3.64
N SER A 2 -18.21 18.36 -2.80
CA SER A 2 -16.78 18.57 -2.53
C SER A 2 -16.34 17.69 -1.36
N TYR A 3 -15.32 16.87 -1.55
CA TYR A 3 -14.60 16.20 -0.46
C TYR A 3 -13.13 16.61 -0.55
N GLY A 4 -12.78 17.60 0.27
CA GLY A 4 -11.40 18.04 0.44
C GLY A 4 -10.64 17.06 1.33
N ILE A 5 -9.39 16.77 0.95
CA ILE A 5 -8.40 16.23 1.88
C ILE A 5 -7.20 17.17 1.88
N LYS A 6 -6.97 17.70 3.08
CA LYS A 6 -6.03 18.74 3.46
C LYS A 6 -4.58 18.24 3.37
N ARG A 7 -3.71 19.24 3.19
CA ARG A 7 -2.24 19.19 3.08
C ARG A 7 -1.59 18.31 4.15
N TYR A 8 -0.66 17.46 3.72
CA TYR A 8 0.31 16.79 4.60
C TYR A 8 1.42 17.77 4.96
N ASN A 9 1.26 18.47 6.07
CA ASN A 9 2.39 18.87 6.91
C ASN A 9 1.89 19.35 8.28
N GLN A 10 2.63 18.96 9.31
CA GLN A 10 2.56 19.40 10.72
C GLN A 10 1.65 18.59 11.66
N ASN A 11 2.33 17.69 12.40
CA ASN A 11 2.13 17.35 13.81
C ASN A 11 0.74 17.57 14.41
N SER A 12 -0.01 16.49 14.65
CA SER A 12 -0.82 16.27 15.86
C SER A 12 -1.38 14.85 15.90
N ALA A 13 -1.32 14.26 17.08
CA ALA A 13 -1.80 12.92 17.41
C ALA A 13 -3.29 12.73 17.05
N THR A 14 -3.67 11.47 16.75
CA THR A 14 -5.06 10.94 16.60
C THR A 14 -5.66 10.86 15.20
N GLN A 15 -4.85 10.77 14.14
CA GLN A 15 -5.32 10.33 12.82
C GLN A 15 -4.34 9.28 12.29
N MET A 16 -4.85 8.16 11.76
CA MET A 16 -3.98 7.20 11.08
C MET A 16 -3.21 7.94 9.99
N THR A 17 -1.88 7.89 10.04
CA THR A 17 -1.04 8.45 8.98
C THR A 17 -1.36 7.74 7.65
N SER A 18 -1.26 8.41 6.49
CA SER A 18 -1.47 7.74 5.17
C SER A 18 -0.74 6.40 5.08
N ARG A 19 0.48 6.33 5.64
CA ARG A 19 1.26 5.10 5.68
C ARG A 19 0.64 3.97 6.50
N GLN A 20 0.00 4.29 7.64
CA GLN A 20 -0.71 3.28 8.43
C GLN A 20 -1.94 2.75 7.67
N ILE A 21 -2.63 3.62 6.94
CA ILE A 21 -3.79 3.22 6.11
C ILE A 21 -3.34 2.23 5.03
N GLU A 22 -2.22 2.52 4.34
CA GLU A 22 -1.67 1.61 3.33
C GLU A 22 -1.27 0.25 3.91
N ILE A 23 -0.57 0.23 5.05
CA ILE A 23 -0.20 -1.02 5.74
C ILE A 23 -1.44 -1.85 6.08
N MET A 24 -2.50 -1.20 6.57
CA MET A 24 -3.77 -1.90 6.86
C MET A 24 -4.45 -2.40 5.59
N ALA A 25 -4.46 -1.60 4.52
CA ALA A 25 -5.08 -1.97 3.25
C ALA A 25 -4.37 -3.18 2.59
N PHE A 26 -3.03 -3.18 2.58
CA PHE A 26 -2.23 -4.34 2.14
C PHE A 26 -2.48 -5.56 3.02
N GLY A 27 -2.40 -5.41 4.34
CA GLY A 27 -2.63 -6.51 5.28
C GLY A 27 -4.01 -7.16 5.13
N GLN A 28 -5.06 -6.35 5.00
CA GLN A 28 -6.42 -6.82 4.77
C GLN A 28 -6.55 -7.55 3.44
N THR A 29 -5.96 -7.01 2.36
CA THR A 29 -6.01 -7.64 1.04
C THR A 29 -5.29 -8.99 1.04
N ILE A 30 -4.12 -9.09 1.68
CA ILE A 30 -3.38 -10.35 1.85
C ILE A 30 -4.25 -11.38 2.59
N LEU A 31 -4.92 -10.98 3.67
CA LEU A 31 -5.79 -11.86 4.45
C LEU A 31 -6.95 -12.39 3.59
N LEU A 32 -7.60 -11.53 2.81
CA LEU A 32 -8.67 -11.91 1.89
C LEU A 32 -8.18 -12.91 0.84
N LEU A 33 -7.02 -12.66 0.23
CA LEU A 33 -6.43 -13.54 -0.78
C LEU A 33 -6.06 -14.92 -0.19
N LYS A 34 -5.49 -14.96 1.03
CA LYS A 34 -5.13 -16.21 1.72
C LYS A 34 -6.36 -17.03 2.14
N ASN A 35 -7.43 -16.36 2.55
CA ASN A 35 -8.63 -17.02 3.08
C ASN A 35 -9.71 -17.31 2.02
N ALA A 36 -9.46 -16.99 0.75
CA ALA A 36 -10.42 -17.23 -0.33
C ALA A 36 -10.55 -18.74 -0.63
N LYS A 37 -11.61 -19.37 -0.11
CA LYS A 37 -11.82 -20.83 -0.24
C LYS A 37 -12.79 -21.22 -1.37
N ASN A 38 -13.74 -20.36 -1.68
CA ASN A 38 -14.73 -20.59 -2.74
C ASN A 38 -14.65 -19.50 -3.82
N GLN A 39 -15.38 -19.70 -4.92
CA GLN A 39 -15.33 -18.78 -6.05
C GLN A 39 -15.80 -17.35 -5.70
N LYS A 40 -16.80 -17.22 -4.82
CA LYS A 40 -17.30 -15.92 -4.36
C LYS A 40 -16.21 -15.15 -3.59
N ASP A 41 -15.53 -15.82 -2.67
CA ASP A 41 -14.44 -15.23 -1.88
C ASP A 41 -13.24 -14.88 -2.76
N ARG A 42 -12.91 -15.73 -3.75
CA ARG A 42 -11.86 -15.44 -4.74
C ARG A 42 -12.19 -14.16 -5.52
N ILE A 43 -13.39 -14.04 -6.07
CA ILE A 43 -13.81 -12.84 -6.81
C ILE A 43 -13.74 -11.60 -5.91
N HIS A 44 -14.21 -11.71 -4.67
CA HIS A 44 -14.16 -10.61 -3.71
C HIS A 44 -12.72 -10.18 -3.41
N ALA A 45 -11.82 -11.11 -3.07
CA ALA A 45 -10.42 -10.84 -2.78
C ALA A 45 -9.69 -10.22 -3.98
N LEU A 46 -9.92 -10.74 -5.19
CA LEU A 46 -9.34 -10.22 -6.43
C LEU A 46 -9.83 -8.82 -6.77
N THR A 47 -11.11 -8.52 -6.49
CA THR A 47 -11.69 -7.18 -6.66
C THR A 47 -11.07 -6.20 -5.66
N MET A 48 -10.88 -6.61 -4.40
CA MET A 48 -10.21 -5.78 -3.40
C MET A 48 -8.75 -5.51 -3.76
N ASN A 49 -8.05 -6.51 -4.28
CA ASN A 49 -6.70 -6.33 -4.81
C ASN A 49 -6.66 -5.29 -5.95
N GLN A 50 -7.58 -5.34 -6.90
CA GLN A 50 -7.66 -4.34 -7.98
C GLN A 50 -7.92 -2.92 -7.47
N LYS A 51 -8.83 -2.78 -6.48
CA LYS A 51 -9.13 -1.48 -5.86
C LYS A 51 -7.90 -0.91 -5.17
N LEU A 52 -7.18 -1.73 -4.40
CA LEU A 52 -5.95 -1.33 -3.71
C LEU A 52 -4.92 -0.75 -4.69
N TRP A 53 -4.59 -1.50 -5.74
CA TRP A 53 -3.59 -1.06 -6.73
C TRP A 53 -4.05 0.16 -7.55
N SER A 54 -5.36 0.32 -7.78
CA SER A 54 -5.90 1.51 -8.44
C SER A 54 -5.78 2.75 -7.57
N SER A 55 -6.04 2.65 -6.27
CA SER A 55 -5.86 3.75 -5.31
C SER A 55 -4.39 4.18 -5.22
N ILE A 56 -3.46 3.23 -5.14
CA ILE A 56 -2.01 3.50 -5.13
C ILE A 56 -1.59 4.26 -6.39
N LEU A 57 -2.08 3.84 -7.55
CA LEU A 57 -1.73 4.50 -8.81
C LEU A 57 -2.21 5.95 -8.85
N LEU A 58 -3.44 6.20 -8.39
CA LEU A 58 -4.00 7.55 -8.32
C LEU A 58 -3.17 8.47 -7.43
N GLU A 59 -2.76 7.99 -6.25
CA GLU A 59 -1.94 8.75 -5.31
C GLU A 59 -0.53 9.02 -5.84
N THR A 60 0.05 8.06 -6.57
CA THR A 60 1.41 8.17 -7.13
C THR A 60 1.45 9.09 -8.36
N SER A 61 0.32 9.27 -9.05
CA SER A 61 0.19 10.09 -10.27
C SER A 61 0.09 11.59 -10.01
N VAL A 62 0.03 12.02 -8.76
CA VAL A 62 0.06 13.45 -8.41
C VAL A 62 1.48 13.98 -8.68
N GLU A 63 1.62 14.75 -9.76
CA GLU A 63 2.83 15.50 -10.08
C GLU A 63 3.16 16.42 -8.89
N ASP A 64 4.38 16.34 -8.35
CA ASP A 64 4.90 17.08 -7.18
C ASP A 64 4.83 16.38 -5.79
N ASN A 65 4.80 15.04 -5.74
CA ASN A 65 4.88 14.29 -4.48
C ASN A 65 6.31 13.89 -4.02
N GLY A 66 7.36 14.36 -4.72
CA GLY A 66 8.75 14.06 -4.38
C GLY A 66 9.16 12.59 -4.54
N ILE A 67 8.33 11.75 -5.16
CA ILE A 67 8.67 10.34 -5.43
C ILE A 67 9.63 10.28 -6.61
N PRO A 68 10.80 9.59 -6.50
CA PRO A 68 11.70 9.39 -7.63
C PRO A 68 11.00 8.72 -8.80
N ASP A 69 11.23 9.22 -10.01
CA ASP A 69 10.56 8.73 -11.23
C ASP A 69 10.74 7.22 -11.45
N ILE A 70 11.87 6.67 -11.03
CA ILE A 70 12.14 5.23 -11.12
C ILE A 70 11.17 4.41 -10.26
N VAL A 71 10.93 4.84 -9.01
CA VAL A 71 9.99 4.19 -8.09
C VAL A 71 8.56 4.32 -8.60
N ARG A 72 8.21 5.49 -9.16
CA ARG A 72 6.89 5.70 -9.78
C ARG A 72 6.66 4.73 -10.94
N LYS A 73 7.67 4.56 -11.81
CA LYS A 73 7.60 3.64 -12.96
C LYS A 73 7.47 2.18 -12.50
N ASP A 74 8.21 1.78 -11.47
CA ASP A 74 8.13 0.42 -10.94
C ASP A 74 6.75 0.15 -10.32
N LEU A 75 6.22 1.08 -9.52
CA LEU A 75 4.86 0.97 -8.97
C LEU A 75 3.79 0.89 -10.06
N LEU A 76 3.90 1.68 -11.13
CA LEU A 76 3.01 1.62 -12.28
C LEU A 76 3.06 0.23 -12.93
N ASN A 77 4.26 -0.31 -13.16
CA ASN A 77 4.42 -1.64 -13.74
C ASN A 77 3.78 -2.73 -12.87
N LEU A 78 3.98 -2.66 -11.55
CA LEU A 78 3.38 -3.61 -10.60
C LEU A 78 1.86 -3.50 -10.57
N ALA A 79 1.30 -2.29 -10.57
CA ALA A 79 -0.14 -2.06 -10.58
C ALA A 79 -0.81 -2.64 -11.84
N ILE A 80 -0.19 -2.41 -13.01
CA ILE A 80 -0.64 -2.98 -14.29
C ILE A 80 -0.59 -4.51 -14.26
N TRP A 81 0.54 -5.08 -13.82
CA TRP A 81 0.69 -6.53 -13.73
C TRP A 81 -0.33 -7.15 -12.77
N SER A 82 -0.47 -6.60 -11.57
CA SER A 82 -1.40 -7.06 -10.53
C SER A 82 -2.84 -7.04 -11.02
N THR A 83 -3.25 -5.96 -11.70
CA THR A 83 -4.60 -5.82 -12.28
C THR A 83 -4.86 -6.89 -13.35
N ARG A 84 -3.92 -7.08 -14.29
CA ARG A 84 -4.03 -8.10 -15.35
C ARG A 84 -4.06 -9.52 -14.79
N TYR A 85 -3.22 -9.80 -13.78
CA TYR A 85 -3.20 -11.09 -13.11
C TYR A 85 -4.52 -11.35 -12.37
N SER A 86 -5.06 -10.36 -11.66
CA SER A 86 -6.36 -10.46 -11.00
C SER A 86 -7.46 -10.85 -11.98
N ILE A 87 -7.54 -10.21 -13.16
CA ILE A 87 -8.55 -10.54 -14.18
C ILE A 87 -8.39 -11.99 -14.65
N ARG A 88 -7.17 -12.42 -14.96
CA ARG A 88 -6.89 -13.81 -15.36
C ARG A 88 -7.26 -14.80 -14.27
N ALA A 89 -6.98 -14.49 -13.01
CA ALA A 89 -7.30 -15.34 -11.86
C ALA A 89 -8.81 -15.35 -11.52
N MET A 90 -9.59 -14.38 -11.98
CA MET A 90 -11.06 -14.41 -11.90
C MET A 90 -11.63 -15.36 -12.95
N LEU A 91 -11.14 -15.28 -14.19
CA LEU A 91 -11.60 -16.07 -15.34
C LEU A 91 -11.11 -17.53 -15.31
N HIS A 92 -9.93 -17.75 -14.73
CA HIS A 92 -9.28 -19.04 -14.65
C HIS A 92 -8.88 -19.36 -13.21
N ASN A 93 -8.84 -20.64 -12.84
CA ASN A 93 -8.48 -21.06 -11.48
C ASN A 93 -6.96 -21.01 -11.23
N PHE A 94 -6.34 -19.87 -11.49
CA PHE A 94 -4.92 -19.64 -11.21
C PHE A 94 -4.67 -19.45 -9.72
N SER A 95 -3.46 -19.81 -9.31
CA SER A 95 -3.00 -19.60 -7.94
C SER A 95 -3.05 -18.11 -7.57
N LEU A 96 -3.52 -17.81 -6.36
CA LEU A 96 -3.48 -16.44 -5.81
C LEU A 96 -2.13 -16.10 -5.19
N LYS A 97 -1.21 -17.08 -5.09
CA LYS A 97 0.11 -16.91 -4.45
C LYS A 97 0.92 -15.73 -5.00
N PRO A 98 1.02 -15.50 -6.33
CA PRO A 98 1.79 -14.36 -6.85
C PRO A 98 1.26 -12.99 -6.38
N LEU A 99 -0.06 -12.85 -6.20
CA LEU A 99 -0.66 -11.63 -5.67
C LEU A 99 -0.43 -11.49 -4.16
N ILE A 100 -0.38 -12.61 -3.43
CA ILE A 100 -0.05 -12.61 -2.00
C ILE A 100 1.39 -12.16 -1.81
N ASP A 101 2.32 -12.74 -2.58
CA ASP A 101 3.76 -12.49 -2.45
C ASP A 101 4.08 -11.01 -2.73
N ILE A 102 3.60 -10.45 -3.84
CA ILE A 102 3.84 -9.03 -4.15
C ILE A 102 3.25 -8.07 -3.11
N ASN A 103 2.06 -8.37 -2.59
CA ASN A 103 1.42 -7.53 -1.58
C ASN A 103 2.17 -7.63 -0.24
N GLN A 104 2.75 -8.79 0.06
CA GLN A 104 3.59 -9.01 1.23
C GLN A 104 4.91 -8.22 1.11
N ASP A 105 5.57 -8.26 -0.04
CA ASP A 105 6.79 -7.47 -0.30
C ASP A 105 6.53 -5.98 -0.12
N MET A 106 5.41 -5.48 -0.64
CA MET A 106 4.98 -4.09 -0.43
C MET A 106 4.73 -3.78 1.05
N LEU A 107 4.00 -4.63 1.76
CA LEU A 107 3.70 -4.46 3.18
C LEU A 107 4.98 -4.39 4.02
N ASP A 108 5.95 -5.26 3.74
CA ASP A 108 7.21 -5.34 4.47
C ASP A 108 8.09 -4.11 4.17
N GLY A 109 8.15 -3.65 2.92
CA GLY A 109 8.81 -2.39 2.56
C GLY A 109 8.18 -1.17 3.25
N LEU A 110 6.85 -1.11 3.36
CA LEU A 110 6.15 -0.04 4.07
C LEU A 110 6.46 -0.02 5.57
N ARG A 111 6.56 -1.19 6.19
CA ARG A 111 6.88 -1.34 7.63
C ARG A 111 8.31 -0.90 7.95
N GLN A 112 9.27 -1.32 7.14
CA GLN A 112 10.68 -0.97 7.34
C GLN A 112 10.90 0.55 7.28
N ASN A 113 10.18 1.27 6.41
CA ASN A 113 10.21 2.73 6.37
C ASN A 113 9.73 3.39 7.69
N ILE A 114 8.68 2.83 8.32
CA ILE A 114 8.17 3.35 9.60
C ILE A 114 9.20 3.17 10.72
N GLU A 115 9.83 2.00 10.80
CA GLU A 115 10.86 1.72 11.81
C GLU A 115 12.05 2.68 11.67
N ASN A 116 12.50 2.91 10.43
CA ASN A 116 13.57 3.86 10.14
C ASN A 116 13.21 5.30 10.55
N LYS A 117 11.98 5.75 10.31
CA LYS A 117 11.52 7.08 10.73
C LYS A 117 11.45 7.24 12.25
N LYS A 118 10.99 6.21 12.98
CA LYS A 118 10.96 6.23 14.46
C LYS A 118 12.36 6.36 15.05
N SER A 119 13.30 5.50 14.62
CA SER A 119 14.69 5.53 15.06
C SER A 119 15.35 6.90 14.81
N SER A 120 15.13 7.48 13.63
CA SER A 120 15.65 8.82 13.28
C SER A 120 15.10 9.93 14.20
N SER A 121 13.82 9.85 14.56
CA SER A 121 13.17 10.83 15.47
C SER A 121 13.64 10.69 16.92
N GLU A 122 13.87 9.46 17.39
CA GLU A 122 14.37 9.18 18.73
C GLU A 122 15.81 9.68 18.92
N ILE A 123 16.66 9.49 17.92
CA ILE A 123 18.05 9.98 17.93
C ILE A 123 18.09 11.52 17.98
N ASN A 124 17.23 12.21 17.23
CA ASN A 124 17.18 13.67 17.23
C ASN A 124 16.65 14.23 18.56
N ASN A 125 15.63 13.61 19.14
CA ASN A 125 15.12 13.99 20.46
C ASN A 125 16.17 13.77 21.57
N PHE A 126 16.96 12.69 21.48
CA PHE A 126 18.06 12.45 22.41
C PHE A 126 19.14 13.53 22.31
N LYS A 127 19.53 13.94 21.09
CA LYS A 127 20.52 15.02 20.87
C LYS A 127 20.04 16.39 21.40
N LEU A 128 18.75 16.69 21.28
CA LEU A 128 18.16 17.94 21.79
C LEU A 128 17.97 17.96 23.32
N SER A 129 17.87 16.79 23.96
CA SER A 129 17.74 16.68 25.41
C SER A 129 19.08 16.73 26.16
N VAL A 130 20.20 16.56 25.46
CA VAL A 130 21.56 16.50 26.03
C VAL A 130 22.35 17.80 25.76
N ALA A 131 21.79 18.72 24.95
CA ALA A 131 22.32 20.07 24.71
C ALA A 131 21.61 21.09 25.60
#